data_AF-A0A7W1K3S2-F1
#
_entry.id   AF-A0A7W1K3S2-F1
#
_cell.length_a   1.000
_cell.length_b   1.000
_cell.length_c   1.000
_cell.angle_alpha   90.00
_cell.angle_beta   90.00
_cell.angle_gamma   90.00
#
_symmetry.space_group_name_H-M   'P 1'
#
loop_
_entity.id
_entity.type
_entity.pdbx_description
1 polymer ?
#
loop_
_entity_poly.entity_id
_entity_poly.type
_entity_poly.pdbx_seq_one_letter_code
_entity_poly.pdbx_strand_id
1 'polypeptide(L)'
;MAYLTCPDCRMPSPVEDGAISYRCFSCAAEIRFEACHECKYPQAIPSRWFGAFTCGKCESKVDIPRQRLYSTSVKARFVKGYGHTYPRF
;
A
#
# COMPACT_ATOMS: atom_id res chain seq x y z
N MET A 1 -3.31 -7.52 -16.00
CA MET A 1 -2.89 -6.19 -15.51
C MET A 1 -3.91 -5.75 -14.48
N ALA A 2 -3.49 -5.25 -13.33
CA ALA A 2 -4.36 -4.69 -12.31
C ALA A 2 -4.45 -3.17 -12.47
N TYR A 3 -5.65 -2.61 -12.43
CA TYR A 3 -5.85 -1.16 -12.40
C TYR A 3 -5.99 -0.73 -10.94
N LEU A 4 -4.95 -0.09 -10.42
CA LEU A 4 -4.92 0.37 -9.03
C LEU A 4 -4.96 1.87 -8.98
N THR A 5 -5.84 2.40 -8.14
CA THR A 5 -5.98 3.82 -7.91
C THR A 5 -4.87 4.27 -6.97
N CYS A 6 -4.10 5.29 -7.37
CA CYS A 6 -3.08 5.87 -6.50
C CYS A 6 -3.74 6.52 -5.27
N PRO A 7 -3.33 6.18 -4.04
CA PRO A 7 -3.90 6.77 -2.83
C PRO A 7 -3.59 8.28 -2.70
N ASP A 8 -2.55 8.77 -3.38
CA ASP A 8 -2.16 10.19 -3.37
C ASP A 8 -3.00 11.03 -4.34
N CYS A 9 -2.93 10.73 -5.64
CA CYS A 9 -3.57 11.55 -6.68
C CYS A 9 -4.92 11.02 -7.16
N ARG A 10 -5.38 9.88 -6.64
CA ARG A 10 -6.61 9.19 -7.05
C ARG A 10 -6.71 8.85 -8.54
N MET A 11 -5.60 8.89 -9.27
CA MET A 11 -5.58 8.44 -10.66
C MET A 11 -5.43 6.93 -10.77
N PRO A 12 -6.12 6.28 -11.72
CA PRO A 12 -5.90 4.89 -12.05
C PRO A 12 -4.51 4.75 -12.68
N SER A 13 -3.71 3.81 -12.17
CA SER A 13 -2.42 3.44 -12.73
C SER A 13 -2.46 1.97 -13.16
N PRO A 14 -2.01 1.64 -14.38
CA PRO A 14 -1.84 0.25 -14.78
C PRO A 14 -0.65 -0.35 -14.04
N VAL A 15 -0.87 -1.46 -13.34
CA VAL A 15 0.17 -2.16 -12.56
C VAL A 15 0.20 -3.63 -12.99
N GLU A 16 1.40 -4.19 -13.10
CA GLU A 16 1.55 -5.62 -13.36
C GLU A 16 1.03 -6.45 -12.18
N ASP A 17 0.30 -7.53 -12.44
CA ASP A 17 -0.36 -8.34 -11.41
C ASP A 17 0.60 -8.91 -10.36
N GLY A 18 1.86 -9.14 -10.74
CA GLY A 18 2.93 -9.65 -9.89
C GLY A 18 3.73 -8.59 -9.15
N ALA A 19 3.52 -7.30 -9.44
CA ALA A 19 4.30 -6.23 -8.85
C ALA A 19 3.99 -6.10 -7.35
N ILE A 20 5.03 -5.87 -6.55
CA ILE A 20 4.95 -5.60 -5.10
C ILE A 20 4.88 -4.10 -4.79
N SER A 21 5.22 -3.29 -5.78
CA SER A 21 5.22 -1.84 -5.74
C SER A 21 5.05 -1.31 -7.16
N TYR A 22 4.52 -0.12 -7.28
CA TYR A 22 4.50 0.61 -8.54
C TYR A 22 4.77 2.09 -8.31
N ARG A 23 5.29 2.75 -9.33
CA ARG A 23 5.38 4.20 -9.35
C ARG A 23 4.19 4.75 -10.11
N CYS A 24 3.39 5.60 -9.48
CA CYS A 24 2.29 6.26 -10.16
C CYS A 24 2.84 7.13 -11.29
N PHE A 25 2.28 7.00 -12.49
CA PHE A 25 2.73 7.77 -13.65
C PHE A 25 2.43 9.27 -13.50
N SER A 26 1.33 9.62 -12.83
CA SER A 26 0.85 11.00 -12.76
C SER A 26 1.52 11.84 -11.68
N CYS A 27 1.62 11.31 -10.45
CA CYS A 27 2.22 12.04 -9.33
C CYS A 27 3.63 11.56 -8.98
N ALA A 28 4.18 10.62 -9.75
CA ALA A 28 5.48 9.98 -9.50
C ALA A 28 5.64 9.33 -8.12
N ALA A 29 4.55 9.22 -7.34
CA ALA A 29 4.56 8.64 -6.00
C ALA A 29 4.81 7.13 -6.09
N GLU A 30 5.76 6.65 -5.30
CA GLU A 30 6.00 5.22 -5.15
C GLU A 30 4.97 4.63 -4.19
N ILE A 31 4.18 3.69 -4.68
CA ILE A 31 3.14 2.99 -3.93
C ILE A 31 3.59 1.54 -3.75
N ARG A 32 3.50 1.05 -2.52
CA ARG A 32 3.84 -0.33 -2.14
C ARG A 32 2.63 -1.04 -1.61
N PHE A 33 2.63 -2.36 -1.73
CA PHE A 33 1.53 -3.20 -1.28
C PHE A 33 1.94 -3.97 -0.04
N GLU A 34 1.21 -3.77 1.05
CA GLU A 34 1.45 -4.40 2.35
C GLU A 34 0.16 -5.04 2.87
N ALA A 35 0.30 -6.15 3.59
CA ALA A 35 -0.81 -6.74 4.33
C ALA A 35 -0.82 -6.21 5.77
N CYS A 36 -2.00 -5.91 6.31
CA CYS A 36 -2.12 -5.65 7.75
C CYS A 36 -1.73 -6.91 8.55
N HIS A 37 -0.88 -6.77 9.58
CA HIS A 37 -0.49 -7.91 10.43
C HIS A 37 -1.66 -8.47 11.25
N GLU A 38 -2.62 -7.64 11.64
CA GLU A 38 -3.82 -8.02 12.39
C GLU A 38 -4.83 -8.77 11.52
N CYS A 39 -5.38 -8.10 10.50
CA CYS A 39 -6.51 -8.62 9.72
C CYS A 39 -6.11 -9.23 8.37
N LYS A 40 -4.81 -9.30 8.06
CA LYS A 40 -4.24 -9.76 6.78
C LYS A 40 -4.80 -9.02 5.56
N TYR A 41 -5.36 -7.83 5.75
CA TYR A 41 -5.98 -7.07 4.68
C TYR A 41 -4.90 -6.50 3.75
N PRO A 42 -4.89 -6.90 2.46
CA PRO A 42 -3.92 -6.42 1.48
C PRO A 42 -4.28 -5.01 1.01
N GLN A 43 -3.39 -4.04 1.22
CA GLN A 43 -3.65 -2.64 0.91
C GLN A 43 -2.44 -1.93 0.30
N ALA A 44 -2.71 -0.86 -0.44
CA ALA A 44 -1.71 0.01 -1.01
C ALA A 44 -1.36 1.16 -0.05
N ILE A 45 -0.07 1.41 0.14
CA ILE A 45 0.46 2.52 0.93
C ILE A 45 1.54 3.27 0.16
N PRO A 46 1.64 4.61 0.27
CA PRO A 46 2.78 5.35 -0.23
C PRO A 46 4.09 4.92 0.45
N SER A 47 5.15 4.70 -0.32
CA SER A 47 6.48 4.36 0.20
C SER A 47 7.10 5.48 1.04
N ARG A 48 6.62 6.72 0.87
CA ARG A 48 7.03 7.87 1.69
C ARG A 48 6.62 7.75 3.16
N TRP A 49 5.73 6.82 3.52
CA TRP A 49 5.37 6.58 4.90
C TRP A 49 6.45 5.73 5.58
N PHE A 50 7.07 6.31 6.60
CA PHE A 50 8.10 5.69 7.41
C PHE A 50 7.59 5.59 8.85
N GLY A 51 7.59 4.40 9.43
CA GLY A 51 7.19 4.18 10.83
C GLY A 51 5.92 3.36 10.97
N ALA A 52 4.76 3.90 10.59
CA ALA A 52 3.48 3.21 10.72
C ALA A 52 2.44 3.71 9.72
N PHE A 53 1.41 2.90 9.49
CA PHE A 53 0.21 3.30 8.77
C PHE A 53 -1.03 2.77 9.49
N THR A 54 -2.18 3.39 9.22
CA THR A 54 -3.47 2.94 9.73
C THR A 54 -4.10 2.00 8.71
N CYS A 55 -4.48 0.80 9.11
CA CYS A 55 -5.14 -0.13 8.20
C CYS A 55 -6.51 0.41 7.76
N GLY A 56 -6.81 0.37 6.45
CA GLY A 56 -8.09 0.82 5.91
C GLY A 56 -9.31 -0.03 6.27
N LYS A 57 -9.11 -1.19 6.92
CA LYS A 57 -10.19 -2.11 7.30
C LYS A 57 -10.42 -2.21 8.81
N CYS A 58 -9.39 -2.52 9.58
CA CYS A 58 -9.50 -2.70 11.03
C CYS A 58 -9.07 -1.48 11.84
N GLU A 59 -8.64 -0.41 11.16
CA GLU A 59 -8.21 0.87 11.77
C GLU A 59 -7.07 0.74 12.80
N SER A 60 -6.47 -0.43 12.89
CA SER A 60 -5.31 -0.66 13.75
C SER A 60 -4.08 0.01 13.17
N LYS A 61 -3.21 0.45 14.09
CA LYS A 61 -1.87 0.89 13.77
C LYS A 61 -1.06 -0.32 13.32
N VAL A 62 -0.49 -0.25 12.13
CA VAL A 62 0.44 -1.25 11.60
C VAL A 62 1.79 -0.59 11.47
N ASP A 63 2.75 -1.02 12.28
CA ASP A 63 4.12 -0.55 12.17
C ASP A 63 4.77 -1.09 10.89
N ILE A 64 5.41 -0.20 10.13
CA ILE A 64 6.12 -0.52 8.91
C ILE A 64 7.54 -0.90 9.30
N PRO A 65 7.99 -2.15 9.05
CA PRO A 65 9.36 -2.53 9.34
C PRO A 65 10.34 -1.67 8.54
N ARG A 66 11.41 -1.20 9.21
CA ARG A 66 12.49 -0.39 8.59
C ARG A 66 13.18 -1.13 7.45
N GLN A 67 13.34 -2.45 7.60
CA GLN A 67 13.80 -3.36 6.56
C GLN A 67 12.60 -4.16 6.04
N ARG A 68 12.08 -3.75 4.89
CA ARG A 68 10.96 -4.45 4.24
C ARG A 68 11.52 -5.66 3.49
N LEU A 69 11.47 -6.82 4.13
CA LEU A 69 11.82 -8.10 3.51
C LEU A 69 10.78 -8.43 2.42
N TYR A 70 11.20 -9.16 1.38
CA TYR A 70 10.32 -9.66 0.30
C TYR A 70 9.06 -10.39 0.79
N SER A 71 9.05 -10.87 2.04
CA SER A 71 7.98 -11.69 2.63
C SER A 71 6.71 -10.92 3.05
N THR A 72 6.78 -9.62 3.32
CA THR A 72 5.57 -8.82 3.68
C THR A 72 4.88 -8.22 2.46
N SER A 73 5.53 -8.30 1.30
CA SER A 73 5.10 -7.69 0.07
C SER A 73 3.91 -8.42 -0.55
N VAL A 74 2.80 -7.71 -0.73
CA VAL A 74 1.60 -8.24 -1.39
C VAL A 74 1.69 -8.03 -2.90
N LYS A 75 1.21 -8.97 -3.71
CA LYS A 75 1.13 -8.79 -5.16
C LYS A 75 -0.03 -7.87 -5.53
N ALA A 76 0.15 -7.00 -6.53
CA ALA A 76 -0.84 -6.04 -7.00
C ALA A 76 -2.25 -6.63 -7.19
N ARG A 77 -2.35 -7.85 -7.75
CA ARG A 77 -3.63 -8.53 -7.98
C ARG A 77 -4.48 -8.80 -6.72
N PHE A 78 -3.85 -8.83 -5.54
CA PHE A 78 -4.53 -9.12 -4.28
C PHE A 78 -4.90 -7.86 -3.50
N VAL A 79 -4.46 -6.68 -3.94
CA VAL A 79 -4.70 -5.41 -3.26
C VAL A 79 -6.20 -5.09 -3.31
N LYS A 80 -6.82 -4.90 -2.14
CA LYS A 80 -8.27 -4.66 -2.01
C LYS A 80 -8.61 -3.20 -1.69
N GLY A 81 -7.64 -2.39 -1.28
CA GLY A 81 -7.87 -1.02 -0.84
C GLY A 81 -6.58 -0.29 -0.53
N TYR A 82 -6.70 0.82 0.22
CA TYR A 82 -5.59 1.69 0.60
C TYR A 82 -5.49 1.80 2.12
N GLY A 83 -4.27 1.94 2.62
CA GLY A 83 -4.03 2.35 4.00
C GLY A 83 -4.18 3.87 4.16
N HIS A 84 -4.29 4.32 5.40
CA HIS A 84 -4.33 5.74 5.75
C HIS A 84 -3.06 6.17 6.48
N THR A 85 -2.73 7.46 6.38
CA THR A 85 -1.63 8.05 7.15
C THR A 85 -1.89 7.83 8.65
N TYR A 86 -0.83 7.56 9.40
CA TYR A 86 -0.87 7.48 10.86
C TYR A 86 -0.18 8.72 11.47
N PRO A 87 -0.75 9.38 12.50
CA PRO A 87 -2.06 9.17 13.10
C PRO A 87 -3.19 9.64 12.18
N ARG A 88 -4.33 8.94 12.21
CA ARG A 88 -5.58 9.40 11.60
C ARG A 88 -6.25 10.34 12.61
N PHE A 89 -5.96 11.64 12.52
CA PHE A 89 -6.64 12.69 13.30
C PHE A 89 -8.04 12.97 12.75
#